data_AF-A0A7W0MXJ2-F1
#
_entry.id   AF-A0A7W0MXJ2-F1
#
_cell.length_a   1.000
_cell.length_b   1.000
_cell.length_c   1.000
_cell.angle_alpha   90.00
_cell.angle_beta   90.00
_cell.angle_gamma   90.00
#
_symmetry.space_group_name_H-M   'P 1'
#
loop_
_entity.id
_entity.type
_entity.pdbx_description
1 polymer ?
#
loop_
_entity_poly.entity_id
_entity_poly.type
_entity_poly.pdbx_seq_one_letter_code
_entity_poly.pdbx_strand_id
1 'polypeptide(L)' 'MTSLRCLGGERGFAVECQVHPARDADAGPRELGPYSFERLEDARRFVDEVSLALEYLGCEVDADRRAANHPDPA' A
#
# COMPACT_ATOMS: atom_id res chain seq x y z
N MET A 1 -5.84 11.14 -3.64
CA MET A 1 -5.38 9.90 -4.29
C MET A 1 -4.64 9.07 -3.26
N THR A 2 -4.94 7.78 -3.16
CA THR A 2 -4.27 6.84 -2.24
C THR A 2 -3.57 5.78 -3.08
N SER A 3 -2.29 5.48 -2.79
CA SER A 3 -1.57 4.40 -3.45
C SER A 3 -1.26 3.27 -2.49
N LEU A 4 -1.43 2.03 -2.94
CA LEU A 4 -1.10 0.81 -2.22
C LEU A 4 -0.08 0.01 -3.05
N ARG A 5 1.02 -0.44 -2.44
CA ARG A 5 2.04 -1.21 -3.16
C ARG A 5 2.45 -2.42 -2.35
N CYS A 6 2.37 -3.58 -2.97
CA CYS A 6 2.94 -4.81 -2.44
C CYS A 6 4.42 -4.90 -2.80
N LEU A 7 5.26 -5.16 -1.80
CA LEU A 7 6.70 -5.31 -1.93
C LEU A 7 7.09 -6.70 -1.44
N GLY A 8 7.99 -7.38 -2.16
CA GLY A 8 8.58 -8.65 -1.74
C GLY A 8 10.04 -8.44 -1.35
N GLY A 9 10.46 -8.99 -0.22
CA GLY A 9 11.84 -8.98 0.24
C GLY A 9 12.27 -10.34 0.76
N GLU A 10 13.50 -10.46 1.24
CA GLU A 10 14.06 -11.74 1.70
C GLU A 10 13.28 -12.35 2.87
N ARG A 11 12.64 -11.51 3.69
CA ARG A 11 11.95 -11.92 4.91
C ARG A 11 10.43 -12.02 4.77
N GLY A 12 9.89 -11.86 3.57
CA GLY A 12 8.44 -11.91 3.30
C GLY A 12 7.96 -10.74 2.47
N PHE A 13 6.73 -10.31 2.74
CA PHE A 13 6.04 -9.29 1.94
C PHE A 13 5.63 -8.12 2.82
N ALA A 14 5.63 -6.92 2.24
CA ALA A 14 5.17 -5.71 2.89
C ALA A 14 4.18 -4.99 1.99
N VAL A 15 3.19 -4.33 2.59
CA VAL A 15 2.31 -3.40 1.87
C VAL A 15 2.59 -2.00 2.38
N GLU A 16 3.00 -1.12 1.47
CA GLU A 16 3.11 0.32 1.71
C GLU A 16 1.82 1.01 1.27
N CYS A 17 1.37 1.99 2.03
CA CYS A 17 0.19 2.79 1.73
C CYS A 17 0.54 4.27 1.83
N GLN A 18 0.28 5.01 0.76
CA GLN A 18 0.55 6.45 0.70
C GLN A 18 -0.76 7.20 0.42
N VAL A 19 -1.16 8.07 1.34
CA VAL A 19 -2.43 8.83 1.25
C VAL A 19 -2.13 10.29 0.93
N HIS A 20 -2.73 10.81 -0.14
CA HIS A 20 -2.71 12.24 -0.47
C HIS A 20 -4.03 12.89 -0.04
N PRO A 21 -4.04 13.73 1.02
CA PRO A 21 -5.23 14.42 1.49
C PRO A 21 -5.76 15.41 0.45
N ALA A 22 -7.05 15.31 0.11
CA ALA A 22 -7.66 16.22 -0.87
C ALA A 22 -7.90 17.65 -0.33
N ARG A 23 -8.00 17.82 1.00
CA ARG A 23 -8.35 19.10 1.64
C ARG A 23 -7.16 20.00 1.97
N ASP A 24 -5.95 19.47 1.90
CA ASP A 24 -4.73 20.20 2.24
C ASP A 24 -3.64 19.80 1.23
N ALA A 25 -3.57 20.52 0.11
CA ALA A 25 -2.59 20.25 -0.94
C ALA A 25 -1.14 20.48 -0.46
N ASP A 26 -0.96 21.32 0.56
CA ASP A 26 0.33 21.58 1.20
C ASP A 26 0.71 20.51 2.24
N ALA A 27 -0.26 19.71 2.71
CA ALA A 27 0.05 18.53 3.49
C ALA A 27 0.51 17.45 2.52
N GLY A 28 1.83 17.28 2.43
CA GLY A 28 2.45 16.23 1.62
C GLY A 28 1.90 14.83 1.91
N PRO A 29 2.31 13.83 1.10
CA PRO A 29 1.82 12.47 1.26
C PRO A 29 2.04 11.94 2.67
N ARG A 30 1.04 11.20 3.16
CA ARG A 30 1.13 10.49 4.44
C ARG A 30 1.43 9.03 4.17
N GLU A 31 2.58 8.58 4.64
CA GLU A 31 2.97 7.17 4.63
C GLU A 31 2.26 6.44 5.79
N LEU A 32 1.58 5.35 5.46
CA LEU A 32 0.93 4.42 6.38
C LEU A 32 1.54 3.03 6.16
N GLY A 33 2.00 2.41 7.25
CA GLY A 33 2.72 1.13 7.20
C GLY A 33 4.24 1.31 7.31
N PRO A 34 5.04 0.31 6.88
CA PRO A 34 4.63 -0.87 6.12
C PRO A 34 3.84 -1.91 6.94
N TYR A 35 2.91 -2.60 6.29
CA TYR A 35 2.18 -3.75 6.85
C TYR A 35 2.84 -5.06 6.41
N SER A 36 3.39 -5.82 7.36
CA SER A 36 4.17 -7.02 7.06
C SER A 36 3.33 -8.30 7.01
N PHE A 37 3.65 -9.18 6.07
CA PHE A 37 3.01 -10.47 5.83
C PHE A 37 4.04 -11.54 5.52
N GLU A 38 3.83 -12.76 6.02
CA GLU A 38 4.70 -13.90 5.72
C GLU A 38 4.48 -14.44 4.30
N ARG A 39 3.24 -14.35 3.80
CA ARG A 39 2.82 -14.91 2.50
C ARG A 39 2.33 -13.82 1.56
N LEU A 40 2.68 -13.96 0.28
CA LEU A 40 2.24 -13.04 -0.78
C LEU A 40 0.72 -12.97 -0.90
N GLU A 41 0.05 -14.11 -0.72
CA GLU A 41 -1.41 -14.18 -0.80
C GLU A 41 -2.09 -13.34 0.28
N ASP A 42 -1.51 -13.30 1.49
CA ASP A 42 -2.04 -12.48 2.60
C ASP A 42 -1.84 -10.99 2.31
N ALA A 43 -0.66 -10.60 1.80
CA ALA A 43 -0.39 -9.23 1.38
C ALA A 43 -1.33 -8.76 0.26
N ARG A 44 -1.58 -9.62 -0.74
CA ARG A 44 -2.52 -9.32 -1.84
C ARG A 44 -3.95 -9.16 -1.35
N ARG A 45 -4.40 -10.08 -0.48
CA ARG A 45 -5.72 -10.01 0.10
C ARG A 45 -5.91 -8.74 0.92
N PHE A 46 -4.89 -8.33 1.67
CA PHE A 46 -4.90 -7.06 2.38
C PHE A 46 -5.04 -5.87 1.41
N VAL A 47 -4.26 -5.83 0.31
CA VAL A 47 -4.39 -4.78 -0.71
C VAL A 47 -5.82 -4.75 -1.28
N ASP A 48 -6.43 -5.90 -1.58
CA ASP A 48 -7.79 -5.95 -2.11
C ASP A 48 -8.83 -5.43 -1.12
N GLU A 49 -8.79 -5.89 0.14
CA GLU A 49 -9.74 -5.48 1.18
C GLU A 49 -9.61 -4.00 1.52
N VAL A 50 -8.38 -3.47 1.61
CA VAL A 50 -8.13 -2.06 1.88
C VAL A 50 -8.51 -1.19 0.70
N SER A 51 -8.19 -1.59 -0.54
CA SER A 51 -8.61 -0.85 -1.73
C SER A 51 -10.13 -0.72 -1.77
N LEU A 52 -10.84 -1.82 -1.56
CA LEU A 52 -12.30 -1.84 -1.53
C LEU A 52 -12.85 -0.93 -0.42
N ALA A 53 -12.31 -1.01 0.79
CA ALA A 53 -12.74 -0.15 1.90
C ALA A 53 -12.53 1.35 1.60
N LEU A 54 -11.39 1.71 0.99
CA LEU A 54 -11.07 3.08 0.62
C LEU A 54 -11.98 3.60 -0.51
N GLU A 55 -12.27 2.77 -1.51
CA GLU A 55 -13.24 3.08 -2.56
C GLU A 55 -14.64 3.34 -1.98
N TYR A 56 -15.08 2.54 -1.01
CA TYR A 56 -16.34 2.79 -0.28
C TYR A 56 -16.35 4.12 0.48
N LEU A 57 -15.19 4.59 0.93
CA LEU A 57 -15.02 5.90 1.57
C LEU A 57 -14.87 7.05 0.56
N GLY A 58 -14.97 6.77 -0.74
CA GLY A 58 -14.87 7.75 -1.82
C GLY A 58 -13.43 8.16 -2.15
N CYS A 59 -12.44 7.34 -1.78
CA CYS A 59 -11.06 7.57 -2.17
C CYS A 59 -10.79 7.02 -3.58
N GLU A 60 -10.02 7.76 -4.36
CA GLU A 60 -9.40 7.23 -5.59
C GLU A 60 -8.16 6.42 -5.21
N VAL A 61 -8.12 5.15 -5.61
CA VAL A 61 -7.07 4.19 -5.22
C VAL A 61 -6.27 3.75 -6.44
N ASP A 62 -4.94 3.77 -6.31
CA ASP A 62 -3.99 3.14 -7.22
C ASP A 62 -3.28 1.99 -6.51
N ALA A 63 -3.54 0.75 -6.91
CA ALA A 63 -3.11 -0.44 -6.18
C ALA A 63 -2.25 -1.37 -7.04
N ASP A 64 -0.97 -1.49 -6.69
CA ASP A 64 -0.07 -2.50 -7.24
C ASP A 64 -0.03 -3.75 -6.36
N ARG A 65 -0.59 -4.84 -6.91
CA ARG A 65 -0.70 -6.16 -6.28
C ARG A 65 0.47 -7.08 -6.63
N ARG A 66 1.35 -6.65 -7.53
CA ARG A 66 2.57 -7.37 -7.86
C ARG A 66 3.55 -7.09 -6.74
N ALA A 67 4.11 -8.13 -6.14
CA ALA A 67 5.26 -7.94 -5.28
C ALA A 67 6.44 -7.54 -6.16
N ALA A 68 6.68 -6.24 -6.28
CA ALA A 68 7.95 -5.75 -6.80
C ALA A 68 9.04 -6.13 -5.80
N ASN A 69 10.22 -6.50 -6.28
CA ASN A 69 11.37 -6.69 -5.38
C ASN A 69 11.61 -5.39 -4.61
N HIS A 70 11.52 -5.43 -3.29
CA HIS A 70 11.97 -4.37 -2.42
C HIS A 70 13.49 -4.29 -2.57
N PRO A 71 14.06 -3.21 -3.12
CA PRO A 71 15.50 -3.04 -3.09
C PRO A 71 15.89 -2.92 -1.61
N ASP A 72 16.67 -3.87 -1.12
CA ASP A 72 17.27 -3.85 0.22
C ASP A 72 17.94 -2.47 0.42
N PRO A 73 17.69 -1.74 1.52
CA PRO A 73 18.46 -0.53 1.80
C PRO A 73 19.93 -0.94 1.98
N ALA A 74 20.77 -0.49 1.04
CA ALA A 74 22.22 -0.64 1.09
C ALA A 74 22.83 -0.05 2.37
#